data_AF-A0AAW8TZV8-F1
#
_entry.id   AF-A0AAW8TZV8-F1
#
_cell.length_a   1.000
_cell.length_b   1.000
_cell.length_c   1.000
_cell.angle_alpha   90.00
_cell.angle_beta   90.00
_cell.angle_gamma   90.00
#
_symmetry.space_group_name_H-M   'P 1'
#
loop_
_entity.id
_entity.type
_entity.pdbx_description
1 polymer ?
#
loop_
_entity_poly.entity_id
_entity_poly.type
_entity_poly.pdbx_seq_one_letter_code
_entity_poly.pdbx_strand_id
1 'polypeptide(L)'
;MNETIIFYNQVADKMVNLPITWEAAPRIEEGEKLAEIALNPGTNLAGLEKMITSDTFAMVFNDGEVVPMTYNQWETLRSWQANQMIQEKIAALTLAPEVKTQVSALFENFTEGMRIKYLGQKSWTSLYEDLLQDIEKAL
;
A
#
# COMPACT_ATOMS: atom_id res chain seq x y z
N MET A 1 14.84 11.17 -8.92
CA MET A 1 13.38 11.40 -8.98
C MET A 1 12.77 10.14 -9.57
N ASN A 2 11.58 9.73 -9.15
CA ASN A 2 11.00 8.47 -9.63
C ASN A 2 10.62 8.57 -11.10
N GLU A 3 11.14 7.67 -11.93
CA GLU A 3 10.85 7.58 -13.37
C GLU A 3 9.49 6.91 -13.65
N THR A 4 8.88 6.36 -12.61
CA THR A 4 7.58 5.70 -12.67
C THR A 4 6.85 5.92 -11.34
N ILE A 5 5.57 6.24 -11.40
CA ILE A 5 4.71 6.41 -10.21
C ILE A 5 3.55 5.41 -10.29
N ILE A 6 3.20 4.84 -9.14
CA ILE A 6 2.02 3.97 -9.01
C ILE A 6 0.78 4.86 -8.95
N PHE A 7 -0.19 4.65 -9.82
CA PHE A 7 -1.52 5.24 -9.70
C PHE A 7 -2.46 4.15 -9.21
N TYR A 8 -3.07 4.36 -8.05
CA TYR A 8 -3.87 3.34 -7.36
C TYR A 8 -5.27 3.86 -7.07
N ASN A 9 -6.29 3.22 -7.66
CA ASN A 9 -7.68 3.43 -7.30
C ASN A 9 -8.03 2.50 -6.15
N GLN A 10 -8.13 3.07 -4.95
CA GLN A 10 -8.39 2.32 -3.72
C GLN A 10 -9.78 1.69 -3.69
N VAL A 11 -10.78 2.36 -4.29
CA VAL A 11 -12.16 1.85 -4.32
C VAL A 11 -12.27 0.63 -5.24
N ALA A 12 -11.55 0.65 -6.37
CA ALA A 12 -11.55 -0.44 -7.32
C ALA A 12 -10.52 -1.55 -7.01
N ASP A 13 -9.61 -1.31 -6.06
CA ASP A 13 -8.39 -2.10 -5.80
C ASP A 13 -7.62 -2.43 -7.10
N LYS A 14 -7.37 -1.40 -7.91
CA LYS A 14 -6.62 -1.50 -9.18
C LYS A 14 -5.52 -0.46 -9.25
N MET A 15 -4.38 -0.84 -9.83
CA MET A 15 -3.25 0.06 -10.04
C MET A 15 -2.64 -0.07 -11.43
N VAL A 16 -2.05 1.03 -11.90
CA VAL A 16 -1.16 1.09 -13.06
C VAL A 16 0.10 1.84 -12.68
N ASN A 17 1.21 1.46 -13.30
CA ASN A 17 2.50 2.13 -13.13
C ASN A 17 2.76 2.96 -14.37
N LEU A 18 2.81 4.28 -14.23
CA LEU A 18 2.96 5.18 -15.37
C LEU A 18 4.32 5.88 -15.34
N PRO A 19 5.01 5.99 -16.49
CA PRO A 19 6.28 6.70 -16.57
C PRO A 19 6.08 8.20 -16.28
N ILE A 20 7.10 8.83 -15.67
CA ILE A 20 7.12 10.26 -15.38
C ILE A 20 8.34 10.91 -16.02
N THR A 21 8.13 11.98 -16.78
CA THR A 21 9.21 12.84 -17.27
C THR A 21 9.39 14.06 -16.37
N TRP A 22 10.64 14.53 -16.21
CA TRP A 22 11.02 15.56 -15.22
C TRP A 22 11.68 16.80 -15.83
N GLU A 23 11.38 17.14 -17.10
CA GLU A 23 12.11 18.21 -17.83
C GLU A 23 12.05 19.59 -17.14
N ALA A 24 10.85 20.17 -17.06
CA ALA A 24 10.61 21.47 -16.40
C ALA A 24 9.67 21.34 -15.20
N ALA A 25 8.76 20.36 -15.26
CA ALA A 25 7.82 19.94 -14.24
C ALA A 25 7.50 18.45 -14.48
N PRO A 26 7.09 17.69 -13.45
CA PRO A 26 6.68 16.30 -13.63
C PRO A 26 5.51 16.22 -14.60
N ARG A 27 5.58 15.29 -15.56
CA ARG A 27 4.48 14.96 -16.46
C ARG A 27 4.20 13.48 -16.48
N ILE A 28 2.91 13.14 -16.53
CA ILE A 28 2.46 11.75 -16.60
C ILE A 28 2.46 11.33 -18.06
N GLU A 29 3.32 10.37 -18.41
CA GLU A 29 3.27 9.71 -19.69
C GLU A 29 2.17 8.64 -19.69
N GLU A 30 1.54 8.41 -20.84
CA GLU A 30 0.50 7.36 -21.00
C GLU A 30 -0.72 7.55 -20.05
N GLY A 31 -1.08 8.82 -19.77
CA GLY A 31 -2.16 9.16 -18.84
C GLY A 31 -3.53 8.56 -19.19
N GLU A 32 -3.76 8.16 -20.44
CA GLU A 32 -4.95 7.43 -20.87
C GLU A 32 -5.15 6.08 -20.15
N LYS A 33 -4.07 5.45 -19.69
CA LYS A 33 -4.12 4.17 -18.96
C LYS A 33 -4.75 4.27 -17.57
N LEU A 34 -4.97 5.50 -17.07
CA LEU A 34 -5.75 5.70 -15.85
C LEU A 34 -7.20 5.18 -15.99
N ALA A 35 -7.72 5.08 -17.22
CA ALA A 35 -9.00 4.43 -17.49
C ALA A 35 -9.03 2.93 -17.13
N GLU A 36 -7.88 2.23 -17.18
CA GLU A 36 -7.78 0.81 -16.81
C GLU A 36 -8.08 0.57 -15.33
N ILE A 37 -7.81 1.58 -14.50
CA ILE A 37 -8.10 1.58 -13.07
C ILE A 37 -9.38 2.36 -12.73
N ALA A 38 -10.28 2.51 -13.72
CA ALA A 38 -11.57 3.18 -13.59
C ALA A 38 -11.47 4.66 -13.16
N LEU A 39 -10.38 5.34 -13.52
CA LEU A 39 -10.25 6.79 -13.35
C LEU A 39 -10.42 7.48 -14.72
N ASN A 40 -11.09 8.63 -14.74
CA ASN A 40 -11.25 9.43 -15.95
C ASN A 40 -10.27 10.60 -15.95
N PRO A 41 -9.13 10.51 -16.65
CA PRO A 41 -8.04 11.48 -16.55
C PRO A 41 -8.29 12.78 -17.31
N GLY A 42 -9.22 12.77 -18.28
CA GLY A 42 -9.32 13.77 -19.36
C GLY A 42 -9.49 15.25 -18.95
N THR A 43 -9.87 15.54 -17.70
CA THR A 43 -10.07 16.91 -17.22
C THR A 43 -9.13 17.33 -16.08
N ASN A 44 -8.38 16.41 -15.46
CA ASN A 44 -7.62 16.71 -14.24
C ASN A 44 -6.15 16.23 -14.24
N LEU A 45 -5.61 15.72 -15.36
CA LEU A 45 -4.19 15.32 -15.46
C LEU A 45 -3.23 16.41 -14.98
N ALA A 46 -3.39 17.64 -15.49
CA ALA A 46 -2.55 18.78 -15.08
C ALA A 46 -2.69 19.13 -13.58
N GLY A 47 -3.80 18.76 -12.95
CA GLY A 47 -3.98 18.86 -11.50
C GLY A 47 -3.16 17.80 -10.77
N LEU A 48 -3.21 16.55 -11.25
CA LEU A 48 -2.43 15.43 -10.70
C LEU A 48 -0.92 15.69 -10.81
N GLU A 49 -0.45 16.18 -11.95
CA GLU A 49 0.97 16.50 -12.19
C GLU A 49 1.52 17.51 -11.17
N LYS A 50 0.71 18.50 -10.77
CA LYS A 50 1.12 19.49 -9.75
C LYS A 50 1.26 18.91 -8.34
N MET A 51 0.69 17.75 -8.08
CA MET A 51 0.78 17.05 -6.79
C MET A 51 2.03 16.16 -6.71
N ILE A 52 2.67 15.88 -7.84
CA ILE A 52 3.86 15.03 -7.93
C ILE A 52 5.09 15.83 -7.47
N THR A 53 5.82 15.26 -6.52
CA THR A 53 7.12 15.75 -6.03
C THR A 53 8.17 14.66 -6.18
N SER A 54 9.45 14.99 -5.96
CA SER A 54 10.56 14.03 -6.10
C SER A 54 10.41 12.77 -5.25
N ASP A 55 9.65 12.85 -4.17
CA ASP A 55 9.45 11.77 -3.19
C ASP A 55 8.14 11.00 -3.42
N THR A 56 7.30 11.45 -4.36
CA THR A 56 6.05 10.76 -4.71
C THR A 56 6.36 9.40 -5.31
N PHE A 57 5.94 8.35 -4.62
CA PHE A 57 6.03 6.96 -5.05
C PHE A 57 4.69 6.45 -5.61
N ALA A 58 3.58 6.86 -4.99
CA ALA A 58 2.24 6.51 -5.42
C ALA A 58 1.30 7.72 -5.38
N MET A 59 0.33 7.75 -6.30
CA MET A 59 -0.84 8.62 -6.32
C MET A 59 -2.05 7.76 -5.98
N VAL A 60 -2.59 7.91 -4.78
CA VAL A 60 -3.71 7.11 -4.28
C VAL A 60 -5.02 7.88 -4.42
N PHE A 61 -6.00 7.27 -5.08
CA PHE A 61 -7.34 7.81 -5.27
C PHE A 61 -8.29 7.12 -4.30
N ASN A 62 -8.87 7.89 -3.38
CA ASN A 62 -9.79 7.39 -2.36
C ASN A 62 -11.02 8.30 -2.27
N ASP A 63 -12.15 7.81 -2.77
CA ASP A 63 -13.48 8.45 -2.69
C ASP A 63 -13.49 9.98 -2.88
N GLY A 64 -12.96 10.44 -4.02
CA GLY A 64 -12.93 11.86 -4.39
C GLY A 64 -11.69 12.63 -3.93
N GLU A 65 -10.85 12.04 -3.08
CA GLU A 65 -9.55 12.59 -2.71
C GLU A 65 -8.40 11.92 -3.47
N VAL A 66 -7.34 12.68 -3.73
CA VAL A 66 -6.08 12.20 -4.29
C VAL A 66 -4.96 12.50 -3.31
N VAL A 67 -4.22 11.48 -2.91
CA VAL A 67 -3.16 11.58 -1.91
C VAL A 67 -1.84 11.11 -2.53
N PRO A 68 -0.86 12.01 -2.76
CA PRO A 68 0.49 11.59 -3.10
C PRO A 68 1.14 10.96 -1.86
N MET A 69 1.72 9.77 -2.03
CA MET A 69 2.36 9.02 -0.98
C MET A 69 3.83 8.79 -1.31
N THR A 70 4.68 8.91 -0.30
CA THR A 70 6.05 8.40 -0.31
C THR A 70 6.04 6.86 -0.31
N TYR A 71 7.19 6.25 -0.62
CA TYR A 71 7.35 4.79 -0.58
C TYR A 71 6.89 4.19 0.76
N ASN A 72 7.30 4.78 1.88
CA ASN A 72 6.96 4.27 3.21
C ASN A 72 5.46 4.39 3.52
N GLN A 73 4.81 5.48 3.10
CA GLN A 73 3.36 5.66 3.26
C GLN A 73 2.58 4.65 2.42
N TRP A 74 3.02 4.43 1.17
CA TRP A 74 2.44 3.45 0.27
C TRP A 74 2.53 2.03 0.83
N GLU A 75 3.71 1.61 1.25
CA GLU A 75 3.94 0.27 1.79
C GLU A 75 3.15 0.06 3.09
N THR A 76 3.05 1.09 3.94
CA THR A 76 2.21 1.06 5.14
C THR A 76 0.72 0.85 4.81
N LEU A 77 0.20 1.59 3.83
CA LEU A 77 -1.18 1.42 3.36
C LEU A 77 -1.42 0.01 2.83
N ARG A 78 -0.53 -0.48 1.96
CA ARG A 78 -0.67 -1.80 1.32
C ARG A 78 -0.52 -2.95 2.32
N SER A 79 0.38 -2.85 3.29
CA SER A 79 0.48 -3.87 4.35
C SER A 79 -0.80 -3.95 5.18
N TRP A 80 -1.40 -2.79 5.50
CA TRP A 80 -2.64 -2.74 6.25
C TRP A 80 -3.83 -3.32 5.44
N GLN A 81 -3.98 -2.94 4.17
CA GLN A 81 -5.03 -3.49 3.30
C GLN A 81 -4.88 -5.02 3.12
N ALA A 82 -3.65 -5.50 2.93
CA ALA A 82 -3.37 -6.93 2.84
C ALA A 82 -3.78 -7.66 4.13
N ASN A 83 -3.49 -7.08 5.30
CA ASN A 83 -3.92 -7.66 6.58
C ASN A 83 -5.44 -7.77 6.67
N GLN A 84 -6.20 -6.72 6.33
CA GLN A 84 -7.67 -6.78 6.36
C GLN A 84 -8.22 -7.96 5.54
N MET A 85 -7.72 -8.13 4.31
CA MET A 85 -8.12 -9.26 3.46
C MET A 85 -7.72 -10.62 4.05
N ILE A 86 -6.57 -10.70 4.71
CA ILE A 86 -6.12 -11.93 5.37
C ILE A 86 -6.98 -12.24 6.59
N GLN A 87 -7.40 -11.24 7.37
CA GLN A 87 -8.29 -11.45 8.52
C GLN A 87 -9.63 -12.08 8.09
N GLU A 88 -10.21 -11.62 6.98
CA GLU A 88 -11.41 -12.24 6.42
C GLU A 88 -11.19 -13.71 6.02
N LYS A 89 -10.02 -14.02 5.44
CA LYS A 89 -9.65 -15.39 5.08
C LYS A 89 -9.45 -16.27 6.31
N ILE A 90 -8.81 -15.77 7.36
CA ILE A 90 -8.62 -16.48 8.63
C ILE A 90 -9.97 -16.81 9.27
N ALA A 91 -10.89 -15.85 9.29
CA ALA A 91 -12.25 -16.04 9.80
C ALA A 91 -12.98 -17.19 9.09
N ALA A 92 -12.76 -17.36 7.78
CA ALA A 92 -13.35 -18.40 6.96
C ALA A 92 -12.69 -19.80 7.08
N LEU A 93 -11.52 -19.93 7.71
CA LEU A 93 -10.83 -21.21 7.85
C LEU A 93 -11.62 -22.22 8.71
N THR A 94 -11.45 -23.52 8.46
CA THR A 94 -12.00 -24.59 9.31
C THR A 94 -10.99 -24.97 10.40
N LEU A 95 -10.73 -24.02 11.31
CA LEU A 95 -9.86 -24.19 12.48
C LEU A 95 -10.65 -23.98 13.77
N ALA A 96 -10.12 -24.50 14.87
CA ALA A 96 -10.70 -24.22 16.19
C ALA A 96 -10.63 -22.71 16.53
N PRO A 97 -11.62 -22.14 17.24
CA PRO A 97 -11.71 -20.71 17.51
C PRO A 97 -10.44 -20.10 18.15
N GLU A 98 -9.81 -20.84 19.06
CA GLU A 98 -8.58 -20.47 19.74
C GLU A 98 -7.40 -20.35 18.76
N VAL A 99 -7.29 -21.28 17.82
CA VAL A 99 -6.25 -21.26 16.78
C VAL A 99 -6.47 -20.09 15.82
N LYS A 100 -7.72 -19.80 15.45
CA LYS A 100 -8.03 -18.62 14.63
C LYS A 100 -7.59 -17.33 15.31
N THR A 101 -7.85 -17.21 16.61
CA THR A 101 -7.44 -16.04 17.41
C THR A 101 -5.92 -15.87 17.41
N GLN A 102 -5.17 -16.96 17.59
CA GLN A 102 -3.70 -16.93 17.57
C GLN A 102 -3.16 -16.54 16.19
N VAL A 103 -3.69 -17.14 15.12
CA VAL A 103 -3.27 -16.82 13.74
C VAL A 103 -3.63 -15.37 13.38
N SER A 104 -4.83 -14.91 13.75
CA SER A 104 -5.28 -13.51 13.60
C SER A 104 -4.28 -12.54 14.23
N ALA A 105 -3.93 -12.77 15.50
CA ALA A 105 -3.00 -11.94 16.25
C ALA A 105 -1.59 -11.92 15.64
N LEU A 106 -1.11 -13.07 15.13
CA LEU A 106 0.18 -13.15 14.45
C LEU A 106 0.24 -12.22 13.22
N PHE A 107 -0.79 -12.24 12.38
CA PHE A 107 -0.84 -11.36 11.20
C PHE A 107 -1.01 -9.88 11.56
N GLU A 108 -1.79 -9.57 12.60
CA GLU A 108 -1.93 -8.20 13.11
C GLU A 108 -0.60 -7.66 13.65
N ASN A 109 0.09 -8.42 14.51
CA ASN A 109 1.38 -8.03 15.08
C ASN A 109 2.46 -7.87 14.00
N PHE A 110 2.50 -8.79 13.03
CA PHE A 110 3.41 -8.68 11.90
C PHE A 110 3.15 -7.41 11.08
N THR A 111 1.89 -7.10 10.80
CA THR A 111 1.49 -5.89 10.06
C THR A 111 1.83 -4.62 10.82
N GLU A 112 1.62 -4.60 12.14
CA GLU A 112 2.03 -3.48 12.98
C GLU A 112 3.57 -3.33 13.01
N GLY A 113 4.30 -4.45 13.05
CA GLY A 113 5.75 -4.47 12.87
C GLY A 113 6.19 -3.84 11.54
N MET A 114 5.50 -4.17 10.43
CA MET A 114 5.76 -3.57 9.12
C MET A 114 5.51 -2.06 9.12
N ARG A 115 4.43 -1.60 9.76
CA ARG A 115 4.15 -0.16 9.93
C ARG A 115 5.30 0.56 10.63
N ILE A 116 5.75 0.06 11.79
CA ILE A 116 6.86 0.64 12.56
C ILE A 116 8.16 0.60 11.75
N LYS A 117 8.39 -0.49 11.00
CA LYS A 117 9.52 -0.60 10.07
C LYS A 117 9.51 0.51 9.03
N TYR A 118 8.37 0.77 8.37
CA TYR A 118 8.27 1.81 7.35
C TYR A 118 8.31 3.23 7.94
N LEU A 119 8.17 3.39 9.25
CA LEU A 119 8.54 4.62 9.97
C LEU A 119 10.05 4.74 10.25
N GLY A 120 10.86 3.76 9.83
CA GLY A 120 12.31 3.71 10.07
C GLY A 120 12.69 3.29 11.50
N GLN A 121 11.74 2.75 12.28
CA GLN A 121 11.90 2.47 13.70
C GLN A 121 12.11 0.99 14.02
N LYS A 122 12.06 0.11 13.01
CA LYS A 122 12.23 -1.33 13.17
C LYS A 122 13.02 -1.94 12.02
N SER A 123 13.93 -2.86 12.32
CA SER A 123 14.69 -3.61 11.31
C SER A 123 13.89 -4.82 10.81
N TRP A 124 14.30 -5.38 9.67
CA TRP A 124 13.75 -6.66 9.21
C TRP A 124 14.02 -7.79 10.21
N THR A 125 15.22 -7.83 10.78
CA THR A 125 15.60 -8.85 11.78
C THR A 125 14.68 -8.82 12.99
N SER A 126 14.45 -7.64 13.58
CA SER A 126 13.56 -7.49 14.74
C SER A 126 12.11 -7.88 14.41
N LEU A 127 11.66 -7.63 13.19
CA LEU A 127 10.33 -8.04 12.75
C LEU A 127 10.18 -9.56 12.62
N TYR A 128 11.22 -10.25 12.12
CA TYR A 128 11.23 -11.72 12.09
C TYR A 128 11.41 -12.35 13.48
N GLU A 129 12.18 -11.72 14.37
CA GLU A 129 12.30 -12.15 15.78
C GLU A 129 10.95 -12.09 16.50
N ASP A 130 10.20 -11.00 16.34
CA ASP A 130 8.85 -10.87 16.92
C ASP A 130 7.88 -11.90 16.32
N LEU A 131 7.96 -12.14 15.01
CA LEU A 131 7.17 -13.18 14.35
C LEU A 131 7.46 -14.57 14.91
N LEU A 132 8.74 -14.90 15.13
CA LEU A 132 9.12 -16.18 15.73
C LEU A 132 8.57 -16.33 17.16
N GLN A 133 8.66 -15.27 17.96
CA GLN A 133 8.08 -15.27 19.32
C GLN A 133 6.56 -15.46 19.30
N ASP A 134 5.87 -14.88 18.32
CA ASP A 134 4.41 -15.04 18.19
C ASP A 134 4.02 -16.44 17.71
N ILE A 135 4.83 -17.07 16.85
CA ILE A 135 4.66 -18.49 16.48
C ILE A 135 4.87 -19.39 17.70
N GLU A 136 5.92 -19.16 18.49
CA GLU A 136 6.20 -19.95 19.70
C GLU A 136 5.07 -19.87 20.74
N LYS A 137 4.39 -18.73 20.85
CA LYS A 137 3.20 -18.57 21.73
C LYS A 137 1.94 -19.25 21.19
N ALA A 138 1.90 -19.53 19.88
CA ALA A 138 0.76 -20.14 19.20
C ALA A 138 0.84 -21.68 19.14
N LEU A 139 2.01 -22.26 19.40
CA LEU A 139 2.26 -23.70 19.52
C LEU A 139 1.99 -24.22 20.94
#